data_AF-A0A067FGC1-F1
#
_entry.id   AF-A0A067FGC1-F1
#
_cell.length_a   1.000
_cell.length_b   1.000
_cell.length_c   1.000
_cell.angle_alpha   90.00
_cell.angle_beta   90.00
_cell.angle_gamma   90.00
#
_symmetry.space_group_name_H-M   'P 1'
#
loop_
_entity.id
_entity.type
_entity.pdbx_description
1 polymer ?
#
loop_
_entity_poly.entity_id
_entity_poly.type
_entity_poly.pdbx_seq_one_letter_code
_entity_poly.pdbx_strand_id
1 'polypeptide(L)'
;MDDKRKEMEPLHQALGKLRTTNNARSGGICSSEEELDDLIRSLQYRIQHEIIPLSEEKQILREIKQLEGTREKVMANAAMRAKIQESMGKKEDIQDQVKLMGSDLDGVKKESQAVWAKISHLEGKVKALDEEIEALQQEVNDVAEKRDKAFANIKELRKQRDEGNAYFFQYRALLNEAKAMSVKKDVQGLKELSNSEVEKYMTLWNNNKAFRDDYEKRLLQSLDMRQLSRDGRIRNPDEKPLVVAETSVPSEPEIVAKPNVKQSKGDSKSASQKDTLPTQKVQKEAAKKETEDTADFEIPVVEKPASEKKVDEAKLREMKKEEDRAKAREGMERKRKKEEAKVAKAALRAEKQRKEIIYGTYFFTITVLLAINLELI
;
A
#
# COMPACT_ATOMS: atom_id res chain seq x y z
N MET A 1 -23.08 -13.21 20.46
CA MET A 1 -22.94 -14.53 21.14
C MET A 1 -23.83 -14.64 22.36
N ASP A 2 -24.02 -13.55 23.10
CA ASP A 2 -24.82 -13.56 24.32
C ASP A 2 -26.33 -13.58 24.05
N ASP A 3 -26.78 -12.96 22.96
CA ASP A 3 -28.22 -12.88 22.63
C ASP A 3 -28.82 -14.26 22.33
N LYS A 4 -28.18 -15.07 21.47
CA LYS A 4 -28.61 -16.45 21.19
C LYS A 4 -28.55 -17.38 22.40
N ARG A 5 -27.70 -17.12 23.41
CA ARG A 5 -27.67 -17.89 24.66
C ARG A 5 -28.84 -17.52 25.58
N LYS A 6 -29.15 -16.22 25.67
CA LYS A 6 -30.30 -15.72 26.42
C LYS A 6 -31.62 -16.24 25.85
N GLU A 7 -31.70 -16.45 24.53
CA GLU A 7 -32.86 -17.06 23.87
C GLU A 7 -33.03 -18.57 24.16
N MET A 8 -31.95 -19.31 24.40
CA MET A 8 -32.02 -20.75 24.73
C MET A 8 -32.40 -21.04 26.18
N GLU A 9 -32.12 -20.13 27.09
CA GLU A 9 -32.39 -20.27 28.53
C GLU A 9 -33.87 -20.53 28.90
N PRO A 10 -34.87 -19.80 28.35
CA PRO A 10 -36.28 -20.10 28.60
C PRO A 10 -36.72 -21.44 28.00
N LEU A 11 -36.13 -21.87 26.87
CA LEU A 11 -36.43 -23.18 26.25
C LEU A 11 -35.92 -24.33 27.12
N HIS A 12 -34.71 -24.21 27.67
CA HIS A 12 -34.18 -25.17 28.65
C HIS A 12 -35.02 -25.22 29.93
N GLN A 13 -35.48 -24.06 30.42
CA GLN A 13 -36.35 -23.99 31.59
C GLN A 13 -37.72 -24.66 31.33
N ALA A 14 -38.28 -24.49 30.12
CA ALA A 14 -39.51 -25.16 29.69
C ALA A 14 -39.33 -26.68 29.61
N LEU A 15 -38.25 -27.17 28.99
CA LEU A 15 -37.90 -28.60 28.95
C LEU A 15 -37.73 -29.20 30.34
N GLY A 16 -37.16 -28.46 31.28
CA GLY A 16 -37.03 -28.85 32.69
C GLY A 16 -38.39 -29.08 33.36
N LYS A 17 -39.36 -28.19 33.14
CA LYS A 17 -40.74 -28.31 33.67
C LYS A 17 -41.50 -29.49 33.06
N LEU A 18 -41.31 -29.78 31.78
CA LEU A 18 -41.89 -30.94 31.09
C LEU A 18 -41.27 -32.29 31.51
N ARG A 19 -40.08 -32.28 32.12
CA ARG A 19 -39.41 -33.50 32.60
C ARG A 19 -39.90 -33.96 33.98
N THR A 20 -40.33 -33.03 34.83
CA THR A 20 -40.78 -33.35 36.21
C THR A 20 -42.21 -33.91 36.25
N THR A 21 -43.05 -33.62 35.25
CA THR A 21 -44.43 -34.11 35.17
C THR A 21 -44.55 -35.60 34.82
N ASN A 22 -43.50 -36.21 34.23
CA ASN A 22 -43.56 -37.58 33.69
C ASN A 22 -43.18 -38.69 34.69
N ASN A 23 -42.73 -38.36 35.91
CA ASN A 23 -42.26 -39.36 36.88
C ASN A 23 -43.33 -39.87 37.86
N ALA A 24 -44.59 -39.45 37.75
CA ALA A 24 -45.68 -39.94 38.59
C ALA A 24 -46.27 -41.24 38.04
N ARG A 25 -45.52 -42.34 38.08
CA ARG A 25 -46.00 -43.67 37.64
C ARG A 25 -46.42 -44.49 38.86
N SER A 26 -47.71 -44.46 39.19
CA SER A 26 -48.29 -45.20 40.32
C SER A 26 -49.18 -46.35 39.84
N GLY A 27 -48.78 -47.58 40.19
CA GLY A 27 -49.63 -48.71 40.60
C GLY A 27 -50.69 -49.28 39.65
N GLY A 28 -50.38 -50.40 39.00
CA GLY A 28 -51.22 -51.61 38.88
C GLY A 28 -52.73 -51.52 38.61
N ILE A 29 -53.20 -50.56 37.83
CA ILE A 29 -54.61 -50.40 37.42
C ILE A 29 -54.71 -50.62 35.89
N CYS A 30 -55.83 -51.16 35.38
CA CYS A 30 -56.09 -51.36 33.94
C CYS A 30 -55.72 -50.12 33.10
N SER A 31 -55.14 -50.32 31.92
CA SER A 31 -54.49 -49.23 31.17
C SER A 31 -55.48 -48.34 30.41
N SER A 32 -56.67 -48.86 30.10
CA SER A 32 -57.76 -48.16 29.42
C SER A 32 -59.13 -48.58 29.97
N GLU A 33 -60.15 -47.76 29.71
CA GLU A 33 -61.55 -48.09 30.02
C GLU A 33 -62.02 -49.32 29.24
N GLU A 34 -61.54 -49.50 28.00
CA GLU A 34 -61.82 -50.68 27.17
C GLU A 34 -61.26 -51.96 27.80
N GLU A 35 -60.01 -51.95 28.30
CA GLU A 35 -59.42 -53.09 29.00
C GLU A 35 -60.17 -53.44 30.29
N LEU A 36 -60.68 -52.44 31.00
CA LEU A 36 -61.49 -52.63 32.20
C LEU A 36 -62.87 -53.23 31.85
N ASP A 37 -63.52 -52.71 30.81
CA ASP A 37 -64.83 -53.18 30.34
C ASP A 37 -64.76 -54.59 29.74
N ASP A 38 -63.68 -54.94 29.04
CA ASP A 38 -63.45 -56.28 28.50
C ASP A 38 -63.19 -57.30 29.62
N LEU A 39 -62.45 -56.91 30.66
CA LEU A 39 -62.23 -57.75 31.84
C LEU A 39 -63.54 -57.99 32.59
N ILE A 40 -64.35 -56.94 32.83
CA ILE A 40 -65.67 -57.08 33.47
C ILE A 40 -66.59 -57.96 32.62
N ARG A 41 -66.64 -57.77 31.29
CA ARG A 41 -67.42 -58.62 30.38
C ARG A 41 -67.00 -60.08 30.42
N SER A 42 -65.70 -60.36 30.47
CA SER A 42 -65.18 -61.74 30.55
C SER A 42 -65.59 -62.45 31.85
N LEU A 43 -65.61 -61.73 32.97
CA LEU A 43 -66.02 -62.25 34.27
C LEU A 43 -67.54 -62.45 34.34
N GLN A 44 -68.33 -61.55 33.74
CA GLN A 44 -69.77 -61.71 33.60
C GLN A 44 -70.13 -62.91 32.71
N TYR A 45 -69.39 -63.11 31.62
CA TYR A 45 -69.57 -64.26 30.73
C TYR A 45 -69.28 -65.59 31.44
N ARG A 46 -68.22 -65.66 32.27
CA ARG A 46 -67.94 -66.84 33.11
C ARG A 46 -69.11 -67.19 34.03
N ILE A 47 -69.71 -66.21 34.71
CA ILE A 47 -70.86 -66.43 35.57
C ILE A 47 -72.07 -66.99 34.79
N GLN A 48 -72.31 -66.50 33.57
CA GLN A 48 -73.52 -66.85 32.79
C GLN A 48 -73.44 -68.21 32.09
N HIS A 49 -72.23 -68.67 31.74
CA HIS A 49 -72.05 -69.80 30.83
C HIS A 49 -71.22 -70.96 31.40
N GLU A 50 -70.56 -70.79 32.53
CA GLU A 50 -69.83 -71.86 33.21
C GLU A 50 -70.58 -72.33 34.47
N ILE A 51 -70.56 -73.64 34.77
CA ILE A 51 -71.12 -74.18 36.01
C ILE A 51 -70.07 -74.00 37.11
N ILE A 52 -70.17 -72.90 37.85
CA ILE A 52 -69.21 -72.49 38.88
C ILE A 52 -69.82 -72.72 40.28
N PRO A 53 -69.06 -73.19 41.29
CA PRO A 53 -69.55 -73.32 42.65
C PRO A 53 -69.89 -71.94 43.27
N LEU A 54 -70.92 -71.89 44.11
CA LEU A 54 -71.45 -70.66 44.72
C LEU A 54 -70.39 -69.78 45.43
N SER A 55 -69.31 -70.38 45.93
CA SER A 55 -68.18 -69.66 46.54
C SER A 55 -67.38 -68.84 45.54
N GLU A 56 -67.15 -69.38 44.34
CA GLU A 56 -66.41 -68.73 43.26
C GLU A 56 -67.28 -67.69 42.56
N GLU A 57 -68.57 -67.95 42.35
CA GLU A 57 -69.53 -66.97 41.82
C GLU A 57 -69.58 -65.71 42.71
N LYS A 58 -69.67 -65.88 44.04
CA LYS A 58 -69.59 -64.76 45.00
C LYS A 58 -68.24 -64.06 45.02
N GLN A 59 -67.17 -64.74 44.65
CA GLN A 59 -65.84 -64.13 44.53
C GLN A 59 -65.73 -63.27 43.27
N ILE A 60 -66.20 -63.78 42.12
CA ILE A 60 -66.22 -63.06 40.85
C ILE A 60 -67.12 -61.81 40.95
N LEU A 61 -68.28 -61.89 41.63
CA LEU A 61 -69.14 -60.72 41.86
C LEU A 61 -68.46 -59.64 42.72
N ARG A 62 -67.64 -60.04 43.70
CA ARG A 62 -66.84 -59.08 44.49
C ARG A 62 -65.74 -58.43 43.65
N GLU A 63 -65.12 -59.19 42.77
CA GLU A 63 -64.10 -58.72 41.85
C GLU A 63 -64.67 -57.74 40.82
N ILE A 64 -65.80 -58.05 40.18
CA ILE A 64 -66.53 -57.13 39.28
C ILE A 64 -66.83 -55.81 40.00
N LYS A 65 -67.35 -55.87 41.23
CA LYS A 65 -67.65 -54.66 42.02
C LYS A 65 -66.40 -53.84 42.36
N GLN A 66 -65.25 -54.50 42.59
CA GLN A 66 -63.97 -53.82 42.80
C GLN A 66 -63.47 -53.16 41.51
N LEU A 67 -63.57 -53.86 40.38
CA LEU A 67 -63.19 -53.35 39.06
C LEU A 67 -64.05 -52.15 38.67
N GLU A 68 -65.37 -52.22 38.83
CA GLU A 68 -66.29 -51.10 38.64
C GLU A 68 -65.95 -49.91 39.55
N GLY A 69 -65.61 -50.17 40.81
CA GLY A 69 -65.13 -49.14 41.75
C GLY A 69 -63.79 -48.48 41.36
N THR A 70 -63.04 -49.07 40.43
CA THR A 70 -61.79 -48.49 39.89
C THR A 70 -61.99 -47.72 38.58
N ARG A 71 -63.20 -47.72 38.00
CA ARG A 71 -63.48 -47.08 36.69
C ARG A 71 -63.08 -45.61 36.64
N GLU A 72 -63.40 -44.84 37.68
CA GLU A 72 -63.00 -43.42 37.77
C GLU A 72 -61.48 -43.22 37.80
N LYS A 73 -60.75 -44.13 38.46
CA LYS A 73 -59.28 -44.09 38.51
C LYS A 73 -58.69 -44.46 37.16
N VAL A 74 -59.28 -45.42 36.44
CA VAL A 74 -58.88 -45.78 35.07
C VAL A 74 -59.11 -44.61 34.11
N MET A 75 -60.28 -43.96 34.16
CA MET A 75 -60.56 -42.77 33.34
C MET A 75 -59.60 -41.62 33.64
N ALA A 76 -59.32 -41.34 34.93
CA ALA A 76 -58.35 -40.31 35.31
C ALA A 76 -56.92 -40.66 34.84
N ASN A 77 -56.53 -41.94 34.91
CA ASN A 77 -55.22 -42.40 34.43
C ASN A 77 -55.10 -42.29 32.91
N ALA A 78 -56.14 -42.69 32.17
CA ALA A 78 -56.21 -42.57 30.72
C ALA A 78 -56.14 -41.09 30.27
N ALA A 79 -56.90 -40.20 30.91
CA ALA A 79 -56.84 -38.76 30.64
C ALA A 79 -55.46 -38.17 30.95
N MET A 80 -54.83 -38.58 32.05
CA MET A 80 -53.47 -38.17 32.40
C MET A 80 -52.43 -38.64 31.38
N ARG A 81 -52.55 -39.88 30.87
CA ARG A 81 -51.67 -40.42 29.82
C ARG A 81 -51.84 -39.69 28.49
N ALA A 82 -53.07 -39.38 28.10
CA ALA A 82 -53.36 -38.58 26.91
C ALA A 82 -52.75 -37.17 27.01
N LYS A 83 -52.88 -36.52 28.17
CA LYS A 83 -52.27 -35.21 28.43
C LYS A 83 -50.73 -35.26 28.41
N ILE A 84 -50.13 -36.34 28.92
CA ILE A 84 -48.68 -36.57 28.83
C ILE A 84 -48.27 -36.72 27.36
N GLN A 85 -48.96 -37.55 26.57
CA GLN A 85 -48.67 -37.73 25.15
C GLN A 85 -48.79 -36.43 24.35
N GLU A 86 -49.84 -35.64 24.57
CA GLU A 86 -50.00 -34.32 23.91
C GLU A 86 -48.85 -33.36 24.30
N SER A 87 -48.39 -33.42 25.55
CA SER A 87 -47.24 -32.62 26.00
C SER A 87 -45.90 -33.11 25.45
N MET A 88 -45.79 -34.39 25.07
CA MET A 88 -44.56 -34.96 24.49
C MET A 88 -44.27 -34.40 23.09
N GLY A 89 -45.28 -34.18 22.23
CA GLY A 89 -45.06 -33.53 20.93
C GLY A 89 -44.46 -32.12 21.10
N LYS A 90 -45.02 -31.32 22.00
CA LYS A 90 -44.49 -29.99 22.35
C LYS A 90 -43.07 -30.04 22.91
N LYS A 91 -42.71 -31.12 23.63
CA LYS A 91 -41.37 -31.33 24.18
C LYS A 91 -40.35 -31.69 23.09
N GLU A 92 -40.73 -32.56 22.15
CA GLU A 92 -39.88 -32.96 21.02
C GLU A 92 -39.55 -31.75 20.14
N ASP A 93 -40.55 -30.92 19.83
CA ASP A 93 -40.36 -29.68 19.07
C ASP A 93 -39.35 -28.73 19.75
N ILE A 94 -39.50 -28.50 21.06
CA ILE A 94 -38.57 -27.65 21.83
C ILE A 94 -37.17 -28.28 21.87
N GLN A 95 -37.09 -29.61 22.01
CA GLN A 95 -35.82 -30.32 22.05
C GLN A 95 -35.06 -30.21 20.73
N ASP A 96 -35.74 -30.33 19.59
CA ASP A 96 -35.13 -30.22 18.28
C ASP A 96 -34.73 -28.78 17.95
N GLN A 97 -35.52 -27.79 18.37
CA GLN A 97 -35.13 -26.37 18.30
C GLN A 97 -33.84 -26.09 19.09
N VAL A 98 -33.74 -26.61 20.33
CA VAL A 98 -32.54 -26.45 21.17
C VAL A 98 -31.32 -27.11 20.54
N LYS A 99 -31.45 -28.31 19.95
CA LYS A 99 -30.34 -28.96 19.23
C LYS A 99 -29.87 -28.12 18.04
N LEU A 100 -30.82 -27.63 17.23
CA LEU A 100 -30.51 -26.81 16.05
C LEU A 100 -29.77 -25.53 16.47
N MET A 101 -30.31 -24.78 17.44
CA MET A 101 -29.67 -23.58 17.98
C MET A 101 -28.30 -23.87 18.61
N GLY A 102 -28.13 -25.04 19.24
CA GLY A 102 -26.85 -25.52 19.76
C GLY A 102 -25.81 -25.71 18.66
N SER A 103 -26.20 -26.31 17.54
CA SER A 103 -25.32 -26.49 16.37
C SER A 103 -24.96 -25.14 15.70
N ASP A 104 -25.93 -24.23 15.57
CA ASP A 104 -25.70 -22.88 15.04
C ASP A 104 -24.75 -22.08 15.92
N LEU A 105 -24.89 -22.18 17.25
CA LEU A 105 -23.99 -21.51 18.20
C LEU A 105 -22.56 -22.02 18.10
N ASP A 106 -22.35 -23.33 17.88
CA ASP A 106 -21.01 -23.89 17.65
C ASP A 106 -20.41 -23.40 16.33
N GLY A 107 -21.22 -23.33 15.27
CA GLY A 107 -20.83 -22.72 13.99
C GLY A 107 -20.34 -21.28 14.16
N VAL A 108 -21.15 -20.44 14.82
CA VAL A 108 -20.78 -19.03 15.07
C VAL A 108 -19.53 -18.90 15.96
N LYS A 109 -19.30 -19.81 16.94
CA LYS A 109 -18.05 -19.81 17.73
C LYS A 109 -16.82 -20.04 16.84
N LYS A 110 -16.89 -21.04 15.96
CA LYS A 110 -15.78 -21.37 15.04
C LYS A 110 -15.49 -20.22 14.08
N GLU A 111 -16.52 -19.60 13.53
CA GLU A 111 -16.39 -18.42 12.67
C GLU A 111 -15.78 -17.24 13.44
N SER A 112 -16.25 -16.96 14.65
CA SER A 112 -15.71 -15.90 15.50
C SER A 112 -14.22 -16.12 15.81
N GLN A 113 -13.82 -17.36 16.11
CA GLN A 113 -12.41 -17.71 16.32
C GLN A 113 -11.58 -17.51 15.05
N ALA A 114 -12.10 -17.89 13.88
CA ALA A 114 -11.42 -17.69 12.60
C ALA A 114 -11.26 -16.19 12.27
N VAL A 115 -12.27 -15.37 12.58
CA VAL A 115 -12.20 -13.91 12.44
C VAL A 115 -11.15 -13.33 13.40
N TRP A 116 -11.12 -13.76 14.66
CA TRP A 116 -10.11 -13.34 15.63
C TRP A 116 -8.68 -13.67 15.20
N ALA A 117 -8.45 -14.88 14.67
CA ALA A 117 -7.15 -15.26 14.13
C ALA A 117 -6.75 -14.36 12.96
N LYS A 118 -7.69 -14.00 12.09
CA LYS A 118 -7.45 -13.09 10.97
C LYS A 118 -7.17 -11.65 11.44
N ILE A 119 -7.87 -11.17 12.47
CA ILE A 119 -7.64 -9.87 13.09
C ILE A 119 -6.22 -9.82 13.66
N SER A 120 -5.85 -10.80 14.48
CA SER A 120 -4.50 -10.88 15.08
C SER A 120 -3.39 -10.91 14.02
N HIS A 121 -3.59 -11.66 12.92
CA HIS A 121 -2.65 -11.67 11.80
C HIS A 121 -2.52 -10.30 11.11
N LEU A 122 -3.65 -9.61 10.89
CA LEU A 122 -3.64 -8.27 10.29
C LEU A 122 -3.00 -7.23 11.21
N GLU A 123 -3.25 -7.29 12.52
CA GLU A 123 -2.59 -6.45 13.52
C GLU A 123 -1.08 -6.63 13.50
N GLY A 124 -0.60 -7.88 13.39
CA GLY A 124 0.83 -8.15 13.23
C GLY A 124 1.43 -7.53 11.97
N LYS A 125 0.71 -7.60 10.84
CA LYS A 125 1.13 -6.95 9.59
C LYS A 125 1.13 -5.42 9.67
N VAL A 126 0.15 -4.84 10.37
CA VAL A 126 0.09 -3.39 10.57
C VAL A 126 1.32 -2.93 11.36
N LYS A 127 1.63 -3.59 12.48
CA LYS A 127 2.84 -3.29 13.27
C LYS A 127 4.13 -3.41 12.46
N ALA A 128 4.27 -4.47 11.68
CA ALA A 128 5.45 -4.66 10.82
C ALA A 128 5.58 -3.55 9.76
N LEU A 129 4.45 -3.11 9.17
CA LEU A 129 4.46 -2.00 8.22
C LEU A 129 4.76 -0.66 8.91
N ASP A 130 4.27 -0.44 10.13
CA ASP A 130 4.58 0.77 10.90
C ASP A 130 6.08 0.84 11.23
N GLU A 131 6.70 -0.28 11.64
CA GLU A 131 8.15 -0.37 11.85
C GLU A 131 8.95 -0.09 10.56
N GLU A 132 8.49 -0.60 9.40
CA GLU A 132 9.12 -0.33 8.10
C GLU A 132 8.97 1.15 7.70
N ILE A 133 7.81 1.77 7.95
CA ILE A 133 7.59 3.20 7.72
C ILE A 133 8.52 4.04 8.59
N GLU A 134 8.68 3.70 9.86
CA GLU A 134 9.60 4.41 10.76
C GLU A 134 11.06 4.29 10.30
N ALA A 135 11.50 3.10 9.89
CA ALA A 135 12.84 2.88 9.34
C ALA A 135 13.08 3.69 8.06
N LEU A 136 12.13 3.67 7.11
CA LEU A 136 12.21 4.47 5.89
C LEU A 136 12.20 5.98 6.17
N GLN A 137 11.43 6.42 7.17
CA GLN A 137 11.40 7.83 7.56
C GLN A 137 12.75 8.29 8.14
N GLN A 138 13.43 7.43 8.90
CA GLN A 138 14.80 7.69 9.38
C GLN A 138 15.79 7.77 8.21
N GLU A 139 15.74 6.84 7.26
CA GLU A 139 16.61 6.87 6.07
C GLU A 139 16.41 8.14 5.24
N VAL A 140 15.15 8.56 5.03
CA VAL A 140 14.83 9.80 4.32
C VAL A 140 15.44 11.02 5.02
N ASN A 141 15.38 11.06 6.36
CA ASN A 141 15.96 12.15 7.14
C ASN A 141 17.51 12.16 7.02
N ASP A 142 18.15 11.00 7.14
CA ASP A 142 19.60 10.87 6.99
C ASP A 142 20.09 11.32 5.60
N VAL A 143 19.37 10.92 4.56
CA VAL A 143 19.68 11.33 3.18
C VAL A 143 19.45 12.84 3.01
N ALA A 144 18.40 13.40 3.59
CA ALA A 144 18.14 14.84 3.56
C ALA A 144 19.28 15.62 4.23
N GLU A 145 19.76 15.18 5.39
CA GLU A 145 20.91 15.80 6.06
C GLU A 145 22.19 15.74 5.22
N LYS A 146 22.49 14.57 4.64
CA LYS A 146 23.66 14.40 3.77
C LYS A 146 23.59 15.32 2.55
N ARG A 147 22.40 15.42 1.94
CA ARG A 147 22.11 16.32 0.82
C ARG A 147 22.36 17.78 1.23
N ASP A 148 21.86 18.20 2.38
CA ASP A 148 21.97 19.60 2.82
C ASP A 148 23.42 19.96 3.17
N LYS A 149 24.16 19.05 3.82
CA LYS A 149 25.61 19.17 4.05
C LYS A 149 26.38 19.28 2.72
N ALA A 150 26.05 18.45 1.74
CA ALA A 150 26.68 18.51 0.41
C ALA A 150 26.38 19.83 -0.32
N PHE A 151 25.15 20.33 -0.25
CA PHE A 151 24.79 21.62 -0.84
C PHE A 151 25.51 22.79 -0.17
N ALA A 152 25.62 22.78 1.16
CA ALA A 152 26.37 23.79 1.90
C ALA A 152 27.85 23.78 1.49
N ASN A 153 28.47 22.59 1.38
CA ASN A 153 29.85 22.46 0.93
C ASN A 153 30.05 22.96 -0.52
N ILE A 154 29.17 22.58 -1.45
CA ILE A 154 29.23 23.07 -2.84
C ILE A 154 29.11 24.59 -2.91
N LYS A 155 28.22 25.18 -2.10
CA LYS A 155 28.05 26.63 -2.03
C LYS A 155 29.34 27.31 -1.54
N GLU A 156 29.98 26.75 -0.51
CA GLU A 156 31.23 27.27 0.03
C GLU A 156 32.38 27.14 -0.97
N LEU A 157 32.54 26.00 -1.64
CA LEU A 157 33.56 25.81 -2.68
C LEU A 157 33.38 26.77 -3.86
N ARG A 158 32.13 27.05 -4.26
CA ARG A 158 31.85 28.06 -5.29
C ARG A 158 32.24 29.46 -4.84
N LYS A 159 31.93 29.82 -3.60
CA LYS A 159 32.32 31.10 -3.00
C LYS A 159 33.84 31.24 -2.95
N GLN A 160 34.55 30.21 -2.46
CA GLN A 160 36.02 30.19 -2.42
C GLN A 160 36.65 30.32 -3.82
N ARG A 161 36.09 29.63 -4.82
CA ARG A 161 36.52 29.78 -6.22
C ARG A 161 36.30 31.21 -6.72
N ASP A 162 35.14 31.80 -6.45
CA ASP A 162 34.80 33.14 -6.92
C ASP A 162 35.67 34.21 -6.25
N GLU A 163 35.93 34.07 -4.94
CA GLU A 163 36.87 34.89 -4.19
C GLU A 163 38.31 34.72 -4.69
N GLY A 164 38.75 33.47 -4.91
CA GLY A 164 40.07 33.15 -5.46
C GLY A 164 40.29 33.67 -6.90
N ASN A 165 39.21 33.88 -7.65
CA ASN A 165 39.22 34.43 -9.01
C ASN A 165 38.88 35.92 -9.07
N ALA A 166 38.56 36.57 -7.96
CA ALA A 166 38.14 37.97 -7.94
C ALA A 166 39.19 38.91 -8.58
N TYR A 167 40.48 38.72 -8.21
CA TYR A 167 41.59 39.49 -8.78
C TYR A 167 41.73 39.30 -10.29
N PHE A 168 41.51 38.08 -10.81
CA PHE A 168 41.56 37.83 -12.26
C PHE A 168 40.53 38.69 -13.01
N PHE A 169 39.29 38.75 -12.51
CA PHE A 169 38.25 39.58 -13.13
C PHE A 169 38.54 41.08 -12.99
N GLN A 170 39.10 41.52 -11.85
CA GLN A 170 39.57 42.89 -11.67
C GLN A 170 40.68 43.26 -12.67
N TYR A 171 41.72 42.44 -12.80
CA TYR A 171 42.81 42.67 -13.76
C TYR A 171 42.33 42.63 -15.20
N ARG A 172 41.39 41.75 -15.54
CA ARG A 172 40.78 41.73 -16.88
C ARG A 172 39.99 43.01 -17.16
N ALA A 173 39.25 43.52 -16.18
CA ALA A 173 38.54 44.79 -16.32
C ALA A 173 39.52 45.96 -16.50
N LEU A 174 40.56 46.03 -15.68
CA LEU A 174 41.63 47.02 -15.77
C LEU A 174 42.30 47.01 -17.14
N LEU A 175 42.64 45.82 -17.64
CA LEU A 175 43.29 45.66 -18.94
C LEU A 175 42.38 46.13 -20.09
N ASN A 176 41.07 45.94 -19.98
CA ASN A 176 40.11 46.48 -20.94
C ASN A 176 40.01 48.01 -20.86
N GLU A 177 40.09 48.60 -19.67
CA GLU A 177 40.13 50.05 -19.48
C GLU A 177 41.39 50.66 -20.08
N ALA A 178 42.56 50.07 -19.82
CA ALA A 178 43.83 50.47 -20.43
C ALA A 178 43.77 50.40 -21.96
N LYS A 179 43.19 49.32 -22.51
CA LYS A 179 42.95 49.20 -23.96
C LYS A 179 42.02 50.29 -24.49
N ALA A 180 40.93 50.60 -23.78
CA ALA A 180 40.00 51.65 -24.18
C ALA A 180 40.67 53.04 -24.20
N MET A 181 41.53 53.34 -23.22
CA MET A 181 42.31 54.59 -23.20
C MET A 181 43.36 54.64 -24.31
N SER A 182 44.02 53.50 -24.59
CA SER A 182 44.96 53.39 -25.70
C SER A 182 44.29 53.67 -27.05
N VAL A 183 43.09 53.13 -27.29
CA VAL A 183 42.30 53.42 -28.50
C VAL A 183 41.95 54.90 -28.62
N LYS A 184 41.65 55.56 -27.49
CA LYS A 184 41.40 57.01 -27.42
C LYS A 184 42.67 57.86 -27.53
N LYS A 185 43.85 57.23 -27.53
CA LYS A 185 45.17 57.88 -27.45
C LYS A 185 45.33 58.78 -26.22
N ASP A 186 44.64 58.45 -25.13
CA ASP A 186 44.78 59.15 -23.85
C ASP A 186 46.00 58.63 -23.08
N VAL A 187 47.16 59.22 -23.40
CA VAL A 187 48.45 58.84 -22.80
C VAL A 187 48.54 59.26 -21.33
N GLN A 188 47.93 60.38 -20.98
CA GLN A 188 47.91 60.91 -19.61
C GLN A 188 47.11 59.97 -18.70
N GLY A 189 45.87 59.64 -19.10
CA GLY A 189 45.01 58.73 -18.33
C GLY A 189 45.62 57.33 -18.18
N LEU A 190 46.30 56.82 -19.22
CA LEU A 190 46.99 55.53 -19.14
C LEU A 190 48.15 55.56 -18.13
N LYS A 191 48.91 56.66 -18.06
CA LYS A 191 49.99 56.85 -17.09
C LYS A 191 49.45 56.92 -15.66
N GLU A 192 48.36 57.63 -15.45
CA GLU A 192 47.70 57.74 -14.15
C GLU A 192 47.13 56.39 -13.68
N LEU A 193 46.46 55.64 -14.57
CA LEU A 193 46.00 54.29 -14.30
C LEU A 193 47.17 53.38 -13.89
N SER A 194 48.25 53.38 -14.66
CA SER A 194 49.45 52.60 -14.36
C SER A 194 50.04 52.94 -12.98
N ASN A 195 50.22 54.22 -12.68
CA ASN A 195 50.76 54.66 -11.40
C ASN A 195 49.84 54.23 -10.24
N SER A 196 48.53 54.40 -10.41
CA SER A 196 47.55 54.04 -9.37
C SER A 196 47.54 52.54 -9.08
N GLU A 197 47.69 51.68 -10.10
CA GLU A 197 47.73 50.23 -9.91
C GLU A 197 49.03 49.74 -9.30
N VAL A 198 50.17 50.36 -9.65
CA VAL A 198 51.44 50.06 -9.00
C VAL A 198 51.36 50.40 -7.51
N GLU A 199 50.79 51.56 -7.15
CA GLU A 199 50.65 51.95 -5.74
C GLU A 199 49.72 51.01 -4.97
N LYS A 200 48.58 50.62 -5.57
CA LYS A 200 47.66 49.62 -5.00
C LYS A 200 48.38 48.27 -4.80
N TYR A 201 49.11 47.80 -5.80
CA TYR A 201 49.87 46.56 -5.73
C TYR A 201 50.93 46.62 -4.62
N MET A 202 51.71 47.70 -4.55
CA MET A 202 52.74 47.87 -3.52
C MET A 202 52.13 47.92 -2.11
N THR A 203 50.99 48.58 -1.97
CA THR A 203 50.23 48.61 -0.70
C THR A 203 49.79 47.20 -0.29
N LEU A 204 49.23 46.41 -1.22
CA LEU A 204 48.84 45.02 -0.96
C LEU A 204 50.05 44.14 -0.66
N TRP A 205 51.12 44.27 -1.44
CA TRP A 205 52.35 43.50 -1.28
C TRP A 205 52.98 43.73 0.09
N ASN A 206 53.03 44.96 0.58
CA ASN A 206 53.65 45.28 1.86
C ASN A 206 52.75 44.91 3.06
N ASN A 207 51.44 45.20 2.96
CA ASN A 207 50.53 45.09 4.11
C ASN A 207 49.83 43.73 4.25
N ASN A 208 49.73 42.93 3.18
CA ASN A 208 48.97 41.68 3.20
C ASN A 208 49.86 40.45 2.97
N LYS A 209 50.12 39.69 4.04
CA LYS A 209 50.87 38.42 3.95
C LYS A 209 50.13 37.36 3.13
N ALA A 210 48.81 37.24 3.28
CA ALA A 210 48.02 36.25 2.55
C ALA A 210 48.08 36.50 1.03
N PHE A 211 48.13 37.76 0.61
CA PHE A 211 48.33 38.12 -0.79
C PHE A 211 49.71 37.65 -1.30
N ARG A 212 50.79 37.87 -0.53
CA ARG A 212 52.14 37.40 -0.89
C ARG A 212 52.21 35.87 -0.98
N ASP A 213 51.63 35.18 0.00
CA ASP A 213 51.61 33.71 0.03
C ASP A 213 50.81 33.14 -1.15
N ASP A 214 49.65 33.73 -1.49
CA ASP A 214 48.83 33.33 -2.64
C ASP A 214 49.53 33.61 -3.97
N TYR A 215 50.18 34.77 -4.09
CA TYR A 215 50.97 35.12 -5.27
C TYR A 215 52.11 34.13 -5.50
N GLU A 216 52.87 33.82 -4.44
CA GLU A 216 53.93 32.82 -4.49
C GLU A 216 53.39 31.45 -4.88
N LYS A 217 52.29 31.01 -4.26
CA LYS A 217 51.64 29.72 -4.56
C LYS A 217 51.24 29.60 -6.04
N ARG A 218 50.68 30.66 -6.64
CA ARG A 218 50.30 30.67 -8.05
C ARG A 218 51.50 30.60 -9.00
N LEU A 219 52.65 31.14 -8.59
CA LEU A 219 53.87 31.09 -9.38
C LEU A 219 54.54 29.71 -9.38
N LEU A 220 54.42 28.93 -8.30
CA LEU A 220 55.12 27.65 -8.14
C LEU A 220 54.95 26.71 -9.34
N GLN A 221 53.74 26.56 -9.87
CA GLN A 221 53.48 25.70 -11.01
C GLN A 221 54.22 26.17 -12.28
N SER A 222 54.21 27.49 -12.53
CA SER A 222 54.92 28.07 -13.68
C SER A 222 56.44 27.99 -13.52
N LEU A 223 56.95 28.15 -12.30
CA LEU A 223 58.38 27.96 -12.00
C LEU A 223 58.80 26.52 -12.24
N ASP A 224 58.00 25.56 -11.76
CA ASP A 224 58.26 24.13 -11.92
C ASP A 224 58.28 23.71 -13.40
N MET A 225 57.28 24.15 -14.19
CA MET A 225 57.24 23.91 -15.64
C MET A 225 58.46 24.45 -16.40
N ARG A 226 59.04 25.54 -15.91
CA ARG A 226 60.26 26.15 -16.47
C ARG A 226 61.54 25.59 -15.87
N GLN A 227 61.43 24.59 -14.99
CA GLN A 227 62.55 24.00 -14.25
C GLN A 227 63.34 25.05 -13.46
N LEU A 228 62.63 26.00 -12.85
CA LEU A 228 63.20 27.02 -11.98
C LEU A 228 62.95 26.65 -10.52
N SER A 229 63.91 26.94 -9.65
CA SER A 229 63.77 26.86 -8.19
C SER A 229 62.87 28.00 -7.68
N ARG A 230 62.49 27.95 -6.41
CA ARG A 230 61.59 28.94 -5.77
C ARG A 230 62.13 30.39 -5.86
N ASP A 231 63.46 30.53 -5.91
CA ASP A 231 64.19 31.80 -6.09
C ASP A 231 64.36 32.21 -7.58
N GLY A 232 63.73 31.50 -8.52
CA GLY A 232 63.78 31.81 -9.95
C GLY A 232 65.08 31.43 -10.68
N ARG A 233 66.01 30.73 -10.01
CA ARG A 233 67.23 30.18 -10.62
C ARG A 233 66.96 28.85 -11.32
N ILE A 234 67.77 28.47 -12.31
CA ILE A 234 67.68 27.15 -12.95
C ILE A 234 67.91 26.08 -11.89
N ARG A 235 66.99 25.13 -11.83
CA ARG A 235 66.96 24.03 -10.86
C ARG A 235 68.02 22.99 -11.22
N ASN A 236 68.73 22.48 -10.23
CA ASN A 236 69.69 21.40 -10.47
C ASN A 236 68.96 20.11 -10.90
N PRO A 237 69.60 19.25 -11.72
CA PRO A 237 68.99 18.01 -12.21
C PRO A 237 68.45 17.09 -11.10
N ASP A 238 69.10 17.10 -9.92
CA ASP A 238 68.79 16.22 -8.79
C ASP A 238 67.81 16.82 -7.77
N GLU A 239 67.42 18.09 -7.93
CA GLU A 239 66.45 18.73 -7.05
C GLU A 239 65.03 18.16 -7.30
N LYS A 240 64.12 18.30 -6.33
CA LYS A 240 62.72 17.84 -6.45
C LYS A 240 61.83 18.92 -7.08
N PRO A 241 60.74 18.56 -7.79
CA PRO A 241 59.78 19.54 -8.31
C PRO A 241 59.21 20.42 -7.19
N LEU A 242 58.94 21.69 -7.48
CA LEU A 242 58.35 22.65 -6.53
C LEU A 242 56.87 22.34 -6.26
N VAL A 243 56.20 21.75 -7.24
CA VAL A 243 54.84 21.24 -7.12
C VAL A 243 54.91 19.74 -7.32
N VAL A 244 54.70 18.98 -6.24
CA VAL A 244 54.43 17.55 -6.38
C VAL A 244 53.09 17.45 -7.08
N ALA A 245 53.09 16.97 -8.32
CA ALA A 245 51.84 16.63 -8.99
C ALA A 245 51.09 15.65 -8.08
N GLU A 246 49.98 16.09 -7.48
CA GLU A 246 48.99 15.17 -6.95
C GLU A 246 48.46 14.40 -8.15
N THR A 247 49.14 13.31 -8.50
CA THR A 247 48.49 12.21 -9.20
C THR A 247 47.39 11.79 -8.25
N SER A 248 46.17 12.27 -8.49
CA SER A 248 44.96 11.67 -7.94
C SER A 248 45.12 10.17 -8.14
N VAL A 249 45.34 9.43 -7.07
CA VAL A 249 45.39 7.97 -7.10
C VAL A 249 44.10 7.55 -7.80
N PRO A 250 44.15 6.89 -8.96
CA PRO A 250 42.99 6.20 -9.47
C PRO A 250 42.70 5.14 -8.42
N SER A 251 41.63 5.31 -7.65
CA SER A 251 41.11 4.26 -6.79
C SER A 251 40.91 3.03 -7.68
N GLU A 252 41.69 1.97 -7.42
CA GLU A 252 41.54 0.69 -8.07
C GLU A 252 40.07 0.24 -8.02
N PRO A 253 39.53 -0.36 -9.10
CA PRO A 253 38.24 -1.01 -9.03
C PRO A 253 38.41 -2.27 -8.18
N GLU A 254 38.00 -2.20 -6.92
CA GLU A 254 37.87 -3.39 -6.08
C GLU A 254 36.83 -4.31 -6.72
N ILE A 255 37.32 -5.42 -7.26
CA ILE A 255 36.52 -6.51 -7.82
C ILE A 255 35.82 -7.18 -6.64
N VAL A 256 34.60 -6.75 -6.33
CA VAL A 256 33.70 -7.51 -5.44
C VAL A 256 32.76 -8.36 -6.30
N ALA A 257 32.89 -9.66 -6.10
CA ALA A 257 32.21 -10.72 -6.80
C ALA A 257 30.68 -10.55 -6.82
N LYS A 258 30.08 -10.93 -7.96
CA LYS A 258 28.66 -11.17 -8.13
C LYS A 258 28.14 -12.17 -7.08
N PRO A 259 26.98 -11.90 -6.49
CA PRO A 259 25.94 -12.91 -6.44
C PRO A 259 24.67 -12.40 -7.15
N ASN A 260 24.22 -13.24 -8.07
CA ASN A 260 22.96 -13.11 -8.80
C ASN A 260 21.77 -13.34 -7.85
N VAL A 261 20.98 -12.32 -7.51
CA VAL A 261 19.58 -12.49 -7.08
C VAL A 261 18.71 -11.35 -7.62
N LYS A 262 17.82 -11.74 -8.52
CA LYS A 262 16.52 -11.15 -8.90
C LYS A 262 16.09 -9.87 -8.17
N GLN A 263 15.95 -8.80 -8.97
CA GLN A 263 15.06 -7.68 -8.70
C GLN A 263 13.64 -8.17 -8.41
N SER A 264 13.07 -7.71 -7.30
CA SER A 264 11.64 -7.43 -7.20
C SER A 264 11.47 -5.94 -6.96
N LYS A 265 10.54 -5.38 -7.72
CA LYS A 265 10.28 -3.97 -7.93
C LYS A 265 9.09 -3.61 -7.04
N GLY A 266 9.32 -2.81 -6.00
CA GLY A 266 8.28 -2.21 -5.17
C GLY A 266 8.35 -0.69 -5.32
N ASP A 267 7.35 -0.11 -5.96
CA ASP A 267 7.18 1.33 -6.12
C ASP A 267 6.65 1.95 -4.82
N SER A 268 7.30 3.01 -4.33
CA SER A 268 6.65 4.05 -3.51
C SER A 268 7.06 5.41 -4.05
N LYS A 269 6.14 5.99 -4.83
CA LYS A 269 6.21 7.33 -5.40
C LYS A 269 5.63 8.31 -4.37
N SER A 270 6.52 9.10 -3.75
CA SER A 270 6.13 10.30 -3.02
C SER A 270 5.66 11.39 -4.01
N ALA A 271 4.51 11.97 -3.71
CA ALA A 271 3.92 13.09 -4.40
C ALA A 271 4.45 14.41 -3.82
N SER A 272 4.88 15.33 -4.68
CA SER A 272 5.00 16.75 -4.37
C SER A 272 4.12 17.53 -5.34
N GLN A 273 2.98 18.01 -4.82
CA GLN A 273 2.22 19.11 -5.40
C GLN A 273 2.91 20.43 -5.04
N LYS A 274 3.13 21.28 -6.05
CA LYS A 274 3.33 22.72 -5.87
C LYS A 274 2.09 23.41 -6.38
N ASP A 275 1.34 24.01 -5.46
CA ASP A 275 0.35 25.04 -5.75
C ASP A 275 1.02 26.40 -5.77
N THR A 276 0.75 27.18 -6.83
CA THR A 276 0.80 28.64 -6.82
C THR A 276 -0.18 29.17 -7.88
N LEU A 277 -1.35 29.61 -7.44
CA LEU A 277 -2.24 30.59 -8.11
C LEU A 277 -1.73 32.02 -7.81
N PRO A 278 -2.28 33.16 -8.33
CA PRO A 278 -3.51 33.40 -9.15
C PRO A 278 -3.25 34.38 -10.34
N THR A 279 -4.17 34.78 -11.26
CA THR A 279 -5.26 35.76 -11.03
C THR A 279 -6.07 36.07 -12.34
N GLN A 280 -7.41 36.02 -12.21
CA GLN A 280 -8.51 36.86 -12.75
C GLN A 280 -9.14 36.82 -14.18
N LYS A 281 -10.49 36.74 -14.09
CA LYS A 281 -11.60 37.39 -14.84
C LYS A 281 -11.97 36.82 -16.23
N VAL A 282 -13.23 36.70 -16.69
CA VAL A 282 -14.62 36.93 -16.21
C VAL A 282 -15.55 36.38 -17.34
N GLN A 283 -16.70 35.76 -16.98
CA GLN A 283 -18.01 35.61 -17.68
C GLN A 283 -18.06 35.33 -19.22
N LYS A 284 -18.98 34.53 -19.80
CA LYS A 284 -20.45 34.63 -19.72
C LYS A 284 -21.12 33.51 -20.58
N GLU A 285 -22.22 32.97 -20.07
CA GLU A 285 -23.48 32.50 -20.69
C GLU A 285 -23.59 31.72 -22.03
N ALA A 286 -24.32 30.61 -21.91
CA ALA A 286 -25.63 30.32 -22.53
C ALA A 286 -25.77 29.39 -23.76
N ALA A 287 -26.53 28.32 -23.47
CA ALA A 287 -27.75 27.87 -24.16
C ALA A 287 -27.68 26.87 -25.34
N LYS A 288 -28.21 25.68 -25.03
CA LYS A 288 -29.26 24.92 -25.73
C LYS A 288 -29.05 24.52 -27.20
N LYS A 289 -29.06 23.21 -27.45
CA LYS A 289 -30.29 22.48 -27.85
C LYS A 289 -30.07 20.97 -27.88
N GLU A 290 -30.91 20.27 -27.12
CA GLU A 290 -31.31 18.88 -27.35
C GLU A 290 -32.15 18.81 -28.63
N THR A 291 -32.05 17.71 -29.38
CA THR A 291 -33.21 16.95 -29.87
C THR A 291 -32.74 15.57 -30.32
N GLU A 292 -33.21 14.59 -29.58
CA GLU A 292 -33.31 13.16 -29.88
C GLU A 292 -34.63 12.95 -30.65
N ASP A 293 -34.63 12.05 -31.64
CA ASP A 293 -35.80 11.32 -32.19
C ASP A 293 -35.20 10.25 -33.13
N THR A 294 -35.25 8.93 -32.87
CA THR A 294 -36.38 7.97 -32.81
C THR A 294 -37.26 8.02 -34.08
N ALA A 295 -37.68 6.94 -34.75
CA ALA A 295 -37.54 5.49 -34.64
C ALA A 295 -38.00 4.87 -35.99
N ASP A 296 -38.10 3.53 -35.99
CA ASP A 296 -38.98 2.67 -36.82
C ASP A 296 -38.44 2.10 -38.15
N PHE A 297 -38.82 0.89 -38.57
CA PHE A 297 -39.19 -0.40 -37.94
C PHE A 297 -39.43 -1.30 -39.17
N GLU A 298 -38.96 -2.55 -39.22
CA GLU A 298 -39.61 -3.61 -40.03
C GLU A 298 -39.06 -5.00 -39.61
N ILE A 299 -39.98 -5.85 -39.17
CA ILE A 299 -39.90 -7.31 -38.90
C ILE A 299 -41.09 -7.86 -39.76
N PRO A 300 -41.16 -9.10 -40.32
CA PRO A 300 -40.89 -10.29 -39.52
C PRO A 300 -40.60 -11.68 -40.17
N VAL A 301 -40.26 -12.61 -39.24
CA VAL A 301 -40.41 -14.08 -39.25
C VAL A 301 -39.33 -14.91 -39.96
N VAL A 302 -38.68 -15.82 -39.20
CA VAL A 302 -38.80 -17.29 -39.33
C VAL A 302 -38.02 -18.00 -38.19
N GLU A 303 -38.80 -18.75 -37.40
CA GLU A 303 -38.55 -20.03 -36.70
C GLU A 303 -37.46 -20.19 -35.61
N LYS A 304 -37.95 -20.52 -34.40
CA LYS A 304 -37.28 -21.41 -33.43
C LYS A 304 -37.81 -22.84 -33.63
N PRO A 305 -37.03 -23.85 -33.21
CA PRO A 305 -37.50 -24.61 -32.04
C PRO A 305 -36.44 -24.81 -30.95
N ALA A 306 -36.94 -25.18 -29.78
CA ALA A 306 -36.28 -25.24 -28.48
C ALA A 306 -35.51 -26.55 -28.22
N SER A 307 -34.46 -26.50 -27.38
CA SER A 307 -34.37 -27.22 -26.08
C SER A 307 -32.95 -27.19 -25.47
N GLU A 308 -32.87 -26.73 -24.21
CA GLU A 308 -32.01 -27.21 -23.10
C GLU A 308 -30.49 -27.37 -23.26
N LYS A 309 -29.72 -26.57 -22.49
CA LYS A 309 -28.86 -27.04 -21.36
C LYS A 309 -28.04 -25.89 -20.75
N LYS A 310 -28.11 -25.81 -19.41
CA LYS A 310 -27.28 -25.00 -18.51
C LYS A 310 -25.78 -25.20 -18.77
N VAL A 311 -25.10 -24.20 -19.34
CA VAL A 311 -23.66 -23.93 -19.10
C VAL A 311 -23.43 -22.42 -19.35
N ASP A 312 -22.47 -21.81 -18.65
CA ASP A 312 -21.78 -20.55 -19.00
C ASP A 312 -22.08 -19.25 -18.24
N GLU A 313 -22.49 -19.32 -16.97
CA GLU A 313 -22.26 -18.18 -16.05
C GLU A 313 -20.77 -18.05 -15.67
N ALA A 314 -20.03 -19.17 -15.65
CA ALA A 314 -18.60 -19.21 -15.36
C ALA A 314 -17.75 -18.58 -16.49
N LYS A 315 -18.01 -18.93 -17.77
CA LYS A 315 -17.29 -18.34 -18.91
C LYS A 315 -17.56 -16.85 -19.09
N LEU A 316 -18.77 -16.36 -18.79
CA LEU A 316 -19.09 -14.93 -18.85
C LEU A 316 -18.34 -14.12 -17.79
N ARG A 317 -18.14 -14.68 -16.59
CA ARG A 317 -17.33 -14.07 -15.52
C ARG A 317 -15.83 -14.15 -15.82
N GLU A 318 -15.38 -15.19 -16.52
CA GLU A 318 -13.98 -15.31 -16.97
C GLU A 318 -13.63 -14.31 -18.08
N MET A 319 -14.52 -14.14 -19.07
CA MET A 319 -14.37 -13.13 -20.13
C MET A 319 -14.34 -11.69 -19.58
N LYS A 320 -15.18 -11.36 -18.59
CA LYS A 320 -15.12 -10.03 -17.91
C LYS A 320 -13.81 -9.81 -17.16
N LYS A 321 -13.29 -10.83 -16.46
CA LYS A 321 -11.99 -10.76 -15.77
C LYS A 321 -10.80 -10.68 -16.72
N GLU A 322 -10.93 -11.21 -17.94
CA GLU A 322 -9.91 -11.08 -18.98
C GLU A 322 -9.95 -9.71 -19.68
N GLU A 323 -11.15 -9.18 -19.94
CA GLU A 323 -11.35 -7.82 -20.47
C GLU A 323 -10.81 -6.74 -19.52
N ASP A 324 -11.05 -6.88 -18.20
CA ASP A 324 -10.53 -5.95 -17.19
C ASP A 324 -8.99 -6.02 -17.10
N ARG A 325 -8.41 -7.22 -17.23
CA ARG A 325 -6.94 -7.40 -17.30
C ARG A 325 -6.36 -6.82 -18.60
N ALA A 326 -7.06 -6.92 -19.72
CA ALA A 326 -6.65 -6.32 -20.99
C ALA A 326 -6.67 -4.78 -20.93
N LYS A 327 -7.75 -4.19 -20.37
CA LYS A 327 -7.84 -2.73 -20.16
C LYS A 327 -6.77 -2.22 -19.20
N ALA A 328 -6.46 -2.97 -18.13
CA ALA A 328 -5.37 -2.63 -17.21
C ALA A 328 -3.99 -2.66 -17.90
N ARG A 329 -3.73 -3.66 -18.76
CA ARG A 329 -2.49 -3.75 -19.56
C ARG A 329 -2.36 -2.60 -20.54
N GLU A 330 -3.42 -2.26 -21.26
CA GLU A 330 -3.42 -1.13 -22.19
C GLU A 330 -3.20 0.21 -21.48
N GLY A 331 -3.80 0.39 -20.29
CA GLY A 331 -3.57 1.56 -19.44
C GLY A 331 -2.11 1.70 -18.99
N MET A 332 -1.47 0.59 -18.61
CA MET A 332 -0.05 0.57 -18.24
C MET A 332 0.87 0.82 -19.44
N GLU A 333 0.55 0.26 -20.61
CA GLU A 333 1.31 0.48 -21.83
C GLU A 333 1.22 1.94 -22.32
N ARG A 334 0.04 2.56 -22.24
CA ARG A 334 -0.14 4.00 -22.52
C ARG A 334 0.65 4.88 -21.56
N LYS A 335 0.73 4.53 -20.27
CA LYS A 335 1.57 5.24 -19.30
C LYS A 335 3.05 5.08 -19.62
N ARG A 336 3.50 3.86 -19.93
CA ARG A 336 4.88 3.57 -20.33
C ARG A 336 5.29 4.31 -21.60
N LYS A 337 4.44 4.32 -22.65
CA LYS A 337 4.68 5.09 -23.89
C LYS A 337 4.81 6.60 -23.62
N LYS A 338 4.03 7.15 -22.70
CA LYS A 338 4.14 8.57 -22.31
C LYS A 338 5.44 8.87 -21.56
N GLU A 339 5.92 7.95 -20.74
CA GLU A 339 7.20 8.10 -20.03
C GLU A 339 8.39 7.92 -20.98
N GLU A 340 8.37 6.91 -21.85
CA GLU A 340 9.37 6.70 -22.89
C GLU A 340 9.45 7.89 -23.86
N ALA A 341 8.32 8.48 -24.27
CA ALA A 341 8.31 9.69 -25.09
C ALA A 341 8.92 10.91 -24.36
N LYS A 342 8.72 11.05 -23.05
CA LYS A 342 9.36 12.11 -22.23
C LYS A 342 10.86 11.90 -22.14
N VAL A 343 11.32 10.67 -21.92
CA VAL A 343 12.74 10.31 -21.86
C VAL A 343 13.40 10.54 -23.21
N ALA A 344 12.79 10.11 -24.31
CA ALA A 344 13.31 10.35 -25.67
C ALA A 344 13.42 11.85 -25.99
N LYS A 345 12.42 12.66 -25.61
CA LYS A 345 12.46 14.13 -25.80
C LYS A 345 13.53 14.79 -24.94
N ALA A 346 13.79 14.28 -23.73
CA ALA A 346 14.88 14.76 -22.87
C ALA A 346 16.25 14.39 -23.44
N ALA A 347 16.42 13.17 -23.95
CA ALA A 347 17.64 12.72 -24.61
C ALA A 347 17.97 13.56 -25.85
N LEU A 348 16.97 13.84 -26.69
CA LEU A 348 17.15 14.65 -27.91
C LEU A 348 17.51 16.11 -27.58
N ARG A 349 17.00 16.67 -26.48
CA ARG A 349 17.42 18.00 -25.98
C ARG A 349 18.85 17.99 -25.46
N ALA A 350 19.24 16.95 -24.71
CA ALA A 350 20.61 16.81 -24.22
C ALA A 350 21.62 16.66 -25.38
N GLU A 351 21.25 15.94 -26.44
CA GLU A 351 22.10 15.79 -27.63
C GLU A 351 22.27 17.12 -28.37
N LYS A 352 21.19 17.92 -28.53
CA LYS A 352 21.28 19.26 -29.12
C LYS A 352 22.20 20.18 -28.32
N GLN A 353 22.06 20.21 -26.99
CA GLN A 353 22.94 21.00 -26.12
C GLN A 353 24.40 20.55 -26.21
N ARG A 354 24.65 19.23 -26.25
CA ARG A 354 26.01 18.70 -26.47
C ARG A 354 26.59 19.17 -27.80
N LYS A 355 25.81 19.12 -28.89
CA LYS A 355 26.23 19.61 -30.20
C LYS A 355 26.53 21.11 -30.17
N GLU A 356 25.69 21.94 -29.55
CA GLU A 356 25.95 23.39 -29.39
C GLU A 356 27.22 23.67 -28.60
N ILE A 357 27.48 22.94 -27.52
CA ILE A 357 28.73 23.06 -26.75
C ILE A 357 29.93 22.68 -27.61
N ILE A 358 29.85 21.59 -28.38
CA ILE A 358 30.92 21.15 -29.28
C ILE A 358 31.18 22.20 -30.38
N TYR A 359 30.13 22.73 -31.01
CA TYR A 359 30.31 23.79 -32.00
C TYR A 359 30.89 25.07 -31.38
N GLY A 360 30.47 25.43 -30.17
CA GLY A 360 31.01 26.56 -29.42
C GLY A 360 32.49 26.38 -29.08
N THR A 361 32.91 25.20 -28.65
CA THR A 361 34.32 24.91 -28.36
C THR A 361 35.17 24.90 -29.64
N TYR A 362 34.68 24.32 -30.74
CA TYR A 362 35.38 24.36 -32.03
C TYR A 362 35.51 25.78 -32.58
N PHE A 363 34.46 26.60 -32.48
CA PHE A 363 34.52 27.99 -32.92
C PHE A 363 35.51 28.80 -32.08
N PHE A 364 35.51 28.58 -30.76
CA PHE A 364 36.45 29.20 -29.85
C PHE A 364 37.91 28.82 -30.16
N THR A 365 38.21 27.53 -30.37
CA THR A 365 39.57 27.08 -30.69
C THR A 365 40.06 27.60 -32.03
N ILE A 366 39.21 27.62 -33.06
CA ILE A 366 39.55 28.19 -34.38
C ILE A 366 39.83 29.71 -34.27
N THR A 367 39.01 30.44 -33.49
CA THR A 367 39.22 31.87 -33.28
C THR A 367 40.53 32.16 -32.55
N VAL A 368 40.87 31.35 -31.53
CA VAL A 368 42.15 31.46 -30.82
C VAL A 368 43.33 31.14 -31.75
N LEU A 369 43.24 30.10 -32.57
CA LEU A 369 44.29 29.74 -33.53
C LEU A 369 44.48 30.79 -34.63
N LEU A 370 43.40 31.40 -35.13
CA LEU A 370 43.48 32.51 -36.09
C LEU A 370 44.09 33.76 -35.46
N ALA A 371 43.74 34.09 -34.20
CA ALA A 371 44.34 35.22 -33.49
C ALA A 371 45.85 35.02 -33.28
N ILE A 372 46.29 33.81 -32.93
CA ILE A 372 47.71 33.48 -32.78
C ILE A 372 48.45 33.58 -34.14
N ASN A 373 47.84 33.12 -35.24
CA ASN A 373 48.47 33.20 -36.56
C ASN A 373 48.51 34.62 -37.15
N LEU A 374 47.58 35.51 -36.79
CA LEU A 374 47.62 36.92 -37.18
C LEU A 374 48.64 37.75 -36.39
N GLU A 375 49.06 37.30 -35.20
CA GLU A 375 50.13 37.95 -34.42
C GLU A 375 51.55 37.50 -34.86
N LEU A 376 51.65 36.53 -35.78
CA LEU A 376 52.89 35.93 -36.28
C LEU A 376 53.26 36.34 -37.71
N ILE A 377 52.51 37.26 -38.33
CA ILE A 377 52.79 37.92 -39.62
C ILE A 377 52.99 39.40 -39.34
#